data_AF-A0A7S3KV22-F1
#
_entry.id   AF-A0A7S3KV22-F1
#
_cell.length_a   1.000
_cell.length_b   1.000
_cell.length_c   1.000
_cell.angle_alpha   90.00
_cell.angle_beta   90.00
_cell.angle_gamma   90.00
#
_symmetry.space_group_name_H-M   'P 1'
#
loop_
_entity.id
_entity.type
_entity.pdbx_description
1 polymer ?
#
loop_
_entity_poly.entity_id
_entity_poly.type
_entity_poly.pdbx_seq_one_letter_code
_entity_poly.pdbx_strand_id
1 'polypeptide(L)'
;KIDNSSSHSNHLSGKKRKASDGNGSNGYKKRKISNEDEEESIITNTKDSIKMSGRYNYEEDDEDSNIKWKTLEHHGVRFPPFYTPHGVAPLHKGKPLILNPVQEEIATFWAQALGTDFTEKETVRNNFEEEFLAVLDKEMGVKSLNDIDFDPIVKHIEKTREERNNRPREEKKREREENAKLDAHFRYC
;
A
#
# COMPACT_ATOMS: atom_id res chain seq x y z
N LYS A 1 -21.65 37.30 40.56
CA LYS A 1 -20.73 37.13 41.71
C LYS A 1 -20.51 35.63 41.87
N ILE A 2 -19.40 35.01 41.48
CA ILE A 2 -18.03 35.45 41.25
C ILE A 2 -17.48 34.65 40.06
N ASP A 3 -16.80 35.37 39.17
CA ASP A 3 -15.96 34.87 38.09
C ASP A 3 -14.72 34.14 38.64
N ASN A 4 -14.24 33.10 37.98
CA ASN A 4 -12.84 33.08 37.56
C ASN A 4 -12.52 32.01 36.52
N SER A 5 -11.85 32.51 35.49
CA SER A 5 -11.18 31.85 34.39
C SER A 5 -9.92 31.11 34.84
N SER A 6 -9.58 30.03 34.14
CA SER A 6 -8.17 29.65 33.93
C SER A 6 -8.03 28.87 32.64
N SER A 7 -7.60 29.58 31.62
CA SER A 7 -7.06 29.07 30.37
C SER A 7 -5.78 28.29 30.65
N HIS A 8 -5.63 27.09 30.07
CA HIS A 8 -4.32 26.48 29.82
C HIS A 8 -4.27 26.00 28.38
N SER A 9 -3.64 26.83 27.55
CA SER A 9 -3.10 26.51 26.24
C SER A 9 -1.93 25.55 26.39
N ASN A 10 -1.94 24.42 25.67
CA ASN A 10 -0.73 23.62 25.46
C ASN A 10 -0.42 23.54 23.96
N HIS A 11 0.67 24.21 23.61
CA HIS A 11 1.24 24.37 22.29
C HIS A 11 2.39 23.37 22.09
N LEU A 12 2.30 22.59 21.00
CA LEU A 12 3.33 21.87 20.24
C LEU A 12 4.40 20.99 20.96
N SER A 13 4.51 19.73 20.50
CA SER A 13 5.79 19.25 19.96
C SER A 13 5.58 18.16 18.90
N GLY A 14 5.98 18.47 17.65
CA GLY A 14 5.98 17.54 16.53
C GLY A 14 7.11 16.52 16.62
N LYS A 15 6.79 15.23 16.46
CA LYS A 15 7.77 14.16 16.31
C LYS A 15 8.29 14.14 14.86
N LYS A 16 9.43 14.80 14.65
CA LYS A 16 10.25 14.65 13.43
C LYS A 16 10.69 13.19 13.28
N ARG A 17 10.34 12.57 12.14
CA ARG A 17 10.89 11.29 11.69
C ARG A 17 12.31 11.53 11.16
N LYS A 18 13.30 10.80 11.67
CA LYS A 18 14.68 10.79 11.15
C LYS A 18 14.74 9.85 9.95
N ALA A 19 15.22 10.36 8.81
CA ALA A 19 15.69 9.57 7.68
C ALA A 19 17.07 8.98 8.03
N SER A 20 17.28 7.70 7.73
CA SER A 20 18.58 7.06 7.81
C SER A 20 18.98 6.57 6.43
N ASP A 21 19.81 7.35 5.75
CA ASP A 21 20.69 6.90 4.68
C ASP A 21 21.75 5.96 5.27
N GLY A 22 21.94 4.81 4.62
CA GLY A 22 22.87 3.78 5.06
C GLY A 22 23.40 2.98 3.87
N ASN A 23 24.21 3.65 3.07
CA ASN A 23 25.05 3.07 2.02
C ASN A 23 26.17 2.23 2.68
N GLY A 24 26.20 0.92 2.43
CA GLY A 24 27.14 -0.02 3.06
C GLY A 24 27.98 -0.76 2.03
N SER A 25 29.05 -0.13 1.53
CA SER A 25 30.11 -0.78 0.76
C SER A 25 31.18 -1.33 1.70
N ASN A 26 31.32 -2.66 1.77
CA ASN A 26 32.25 -3.33 2.68
C ASN A 26 33.62 -3.50 2.00
N GLY A 27 34.55 -2.57 2.25
CA GLY A 27 35.95 -2.63 1.81
C GLY A 27 36.85 -3.27 2.86
N TYR A 28 37.43 -4.43 2.54
CA TYR A 28 38.39 -5.12 3.42
C TYR A 28 39.82 -4.59 3.24
N LYS A 29 40.45 -4.23 4.36
CA LYS A 29 41.83 -3.74 4.50
C LYS A 29 42.87 -4.85 4.31
N LYS A 30 43.90 -4.57 3.51
CA LYS A 30 45.08 -5.41 3.26
C LYS A 30 46.11 -5.24 4.40
N ARG A 31 46.60 -6.34 4.99
CA ARG A 31 47.82 -6.36 5.82
C ARG A 31 48.93 -7.15 5.12
N LYS A 32 50.14 -6.57 5.14
CA LYS A 32 51.41 -7.10 4.62
C LYS A 32 51.92 -8.28 5.44
N ILE A 33 52.49 -9.28 4.77
CA ILE A 33 53.58 -10.13 5.28
C ILE A 33 54.59 -10.32 4.14
N SER A 34 55.85 -10.14 4.50
CA SER A 34 57.08 -10.20 3.71
C SER A 34 57.69 -11.60 3.73
N ASN A 35 58.17 -12.09 2.58
CA ASN A 35 59.59 -12.37 2.34
C ASN A 35 59.75 -13.09 1.01
N GLU A 36 60.67 -12.55 0.24
CA GLU A 36 61.16 -12.97 -1.06
C GLU A 36 62.11 -14.16 -0.91
N ASP A 37 62.48 -14.73 -2.06
CA ASP A 37 63.52 -15.74 -2.26
C ASP A 37 63.05 -17.21 -2.23
N GLU A 38 62.31 -17.59 -3.28
CA GLU A 38 62.49 -18.86 -4.01
C GLU A 38 61.59 -18.85 -5.27
N GLU A 39 61.87 -17.92 -6.20
CA GLU A 39 61.39 -17.99 -7.59
C GLU A 39 62.32 -18.89 -8.43
N GLU A 40 61.78 -19.37 -9.55
CA GLU A 40 62.49 -20.00 -10.68
C GLU A 40 62.70 -21.52 -10.63
N SER A 41 61.63 -22.29 -10.90
CA SER A 41 61.72 -23.47 -11.80
C SER A 41 60.42 -24.25 -12.04
N ILE A 42 59.30 -23.91 -11.38
CA ILE A 42 58.02 -24.65 -11.54
C ILE A 42 56.90 -23.74 -12.04
N ILE A 43 57.21 -22.80 -12.94
CA ILE A 43 56.24 -21.88 -13.56
C ILE A 43 56.24 -22.08 -15.08
N THR A 44 55.95 -23.28 -15.58
CA THR A 44 55.70 -23.43 -17.04
C THR A 44 54.56 -24.36 -17.44
N ASN A 45 53.99 -25.21 -16.57
CA ASN A 45 53.01 -26.22 -17.02
C ASN A 45 51.65 -26.26 -16.30
N THR A 46 51.30 -25.22 -15.54
CA THR A 46 50.00 -25.15 -14.82
C THR A 46 49.30 -23.79 -14.98
N LYS A 47 49.60 -23.04 -16.06
CA LYS A 47 48.87 -21.81 -16.41
C LYS A 47 47.71 -22.01 -17.40
N ASP A 48 47.52 -23.23 -17.93
CA ASP A 48 46.49 -23.50 -18.95
C ASP A 48 45.23 -24.26 -18.47
N SER A 49 45.09 -24.59 -17.19
CA SER A 49 43.94 -25.36 -16.69
C SER A 49 43.06 -24.67 -15.64
N ILE A 50 43.37 -23.43 -15.24
CA ILE A 50 42.42 -22.60 -14.48
C ILE A 50 41.81 -21.59 -15.46
N LYS A 51 41.15 -22.11 -16.50
CA LYS A 51 40.15 -21.33 -17.23
C LYS A 51 39.05 -21.05 -16.23
N MET A 52 38.90 -19.78 -15.91
CA MET A 52 37.75 -19.23 -15.19
C MET A 52 36.46 -19.63 -15.90
N SER A 53 35.91 -20.80 -15.58
CA SER A 53 34.55 -21.19 -15.95
C SER A 53 33.60 -20.55 -14.95
N GLY A 54 32.90 -19.51 -15.42
CA GLY A 54 31.92 -18.80 -14.61
C GLY A 54 31.85 -17.30 -14.89
N ARG A 55 32.44 -16.81 -15.98
CA ARG A 55 32.06 -15.53 -16.57
C ARG A 55 30.73 -15.79 -17.28
N TYR A 56 29.61 -15.35 -16.68
CA TYR A 56 28.33 -15.30 -17.37
C TYR A 56 28.53 -14.46 -18.63
N ASN A 57 28.58 -15.11 -19.79
CA ASN A 57 28.50 -14.42 -21.07
C ASN A 57 27.05 -13.96 -21.18
N TYR A 58 26.79 -12.69 -20.93
CA TYR A 58 25.59 -12.06 -21.45
C TYR A 58 25.89 -11.86 -22.93
N GLU A 59 25.35 -12.72 -23.79
CA GLU A 59 25.38 -12.49 -25.23
C GLU A 59 24.63 -11.17 -25.45
N GLU A 60 25.34 -10.13 -25.88
CA GLU A 60 24.73 -8.86 -26.29
C GLU A 60 23.97 -9.14 -27.59
N ASP A 61 22.70 -9.52 -27.45
CA ASP A 61 21.74 -9.56 -28.54
C ASP A 61 21.68 -8.16 -29.17
N ASP A 62 21.88 -8.12 -30.50
CA ASP A 62 22.04 -6.95 -31.36
C ASP A 62 21.33 -5.67 -30.86
N GLU A 63 22.12 -4.63 -30.61
CA GLU A 63 21.67 -3.25 -30.36
C GLU A 63 21.03 -2.65 -31.63
N ASP A 64 19.87 -3.16 -32.05
CA ASP A 64 18.92 -2.45 -32.90
C ASP A 64 17.60 -3.23 -33.05
N SER A 65 16.74 -3.16 -32.05
CA SER A 65 15.30 -3.23 -32.32
C SER A 65 14.46 -2.62 -31.19
N ASN A 66 13.43 -1.88 -31.58
CA ASN A 66 12.32 -1.44 -30.72
C ASN A 66 11.47 -2.65 -30.20
N ILE A 67 12.01 -3.87 -30.24
CA ILE A 67 11.31 -5.10 -29.87
C ILE A 67 11.74 -5.46 -28.45
N LYS A 68 10.76 -5.49 -27.53
CA LYS A 68 11.00 -5.74 -26.10
C LYS A 68 10.90 -7.20 -25.69
N TRP A 69 10.26 -8.05 -26.50
CA TRP A 69 10.10 -9.48 -26.26
C TRP A 69 9.83 -10.21 -27.58
N LYS A 70 10.28 -11.47 -27.67
CA LYS A 70 9.94 -12.39 -28.77
C LYS A 70 8.59 -13.08 -28.53
N THR A 71 8.31 -13.44 -27.27
CA THR A 71 7.05 -14.02 -26.79
C THR A 71 6.74 -13.50 -25.39
N LEU A 72 5.45 -13.33 -25.08
CA LEU A 72 4.98 -12.93 -23.75
C LEU A 72 3.62 -13.59 -23.48
N GLU A 73 3.55 -14.44 -22.46
CA GLU A 73 2.32 -15.07 -21.99
C GLU A 73 2.09 -14.69 -20.54
N HIS A 74 0.87 -14.28 -20.16
CA HIS A 74 0.56 -13.94 -18.78
C HIS A 74 -0.88 -14.34 -18.46
N HIS A 75 -1.16 -14.55 -17.17
CA HIS A 75 -2.46 -15.03 -16.71
C HIS A 75 -3.52 -13.92 -16.55
N GLY A 76 -3.37 -12.80 -17.25
CA GLY A 76 -4.26 -11.65 -17.09
C GLY A 76 -4.10 -10.95 -15.74
N VAL A 77 -5.21 -10.39 -15.22
CA VAL A 77 -5.27 -9.66 -13.95
C VAL A 77 -6.28 -10.30 -13.01
N ARG A 78 -5.97 -10.28 -11.70
CA ARG A 78 -6.93 -10.67 -10.65
C ARG A 78 -7.71 -9.43 -10.21
N PHE A 79 -9.02 -9.44 -10.41
CA PHE A 79 -9.90 -8.39 -9.91
C PHE A 79 -10.16 -8.54 -8.40
N PRO A 80 -10.37 -7.43 -7.68
CA PRO A 80 -10.84 -7.48 -6.30
C PRO A 80 -12.23 -8.13 -6.23
N PRO A 81 -12.62 -8.68 -5.07
CA PRO A 81 -13.97 -9.17 -4.86
C PRO A 81 -14.99 -8.03 -5.01
N PHE A 82 -16.21 -8.37 -5.45
CA PHE A 82 -17.31 -7.42 -5.52
C PHE A 82 -17.69 -6.91 -4.12
N TYR A 83 -18.15 -5.65 -4.05
CA TYR A 83 -18.64 -5.05 -2.82
C TYR A 83 -19.81 -5.84 -2.23
N THR A 84 -19.80 -6.01 -0.91
CA THR A 84 -20.88 -6.64 -0.15
C THR A 84 -21.56 -5.59 0.71
N PRO A 85 -22.82 -5.22 0.42
CA PRO A 85 -23.53 -4.20 1.18
C PRO A 85 -23.73 -4.60 2.64
N HIS A 86 -23.49 -3.66 3.54
CA HIS A 86 -23.68 -3.84 4.97
C HIS A 86 -25.02 -3.32 5.49
N GLY A 87 -25.76 -2.53 4.70
CA GLY A 87 -27.10 -2.03 5.03
C GLY A 87 -27.14 -0.93 6.09
N VAL A 88 -25.99 -0.40 6.52
CA VAL A 88 -25.90 0.69 7.48
C VAL A 88 -26.12 2.03 6.76
N ALA A 89 -27.26 2.64 7.02
CA ALA A 89 -27.63 3.92 6.43
C ALA A 89 -26.96 5.11 7.16
N PRO A 90 -26.40 6.09 6.43
CA PRO A 90 -26.04 7.38 7.01
C PRO A 90 -27.30 8.20 7.33
N LEU A 91 -27.17 9.29 8.08
CA LEU A 91 -28.30 10.12 8.49
C LEU A 91 -28.32 11.43 7.70
N HIS A 92 -29.38 11.70 6.95
CA HIS A 92 -29.63 13.00 6.36
C HIS A 92 -30.58 13.81 7.27
N LYS A 93 -30.09 14.90 7.87
CA LYS A 93 -30.87 15.75 8.80
C LYS A 93 -31.58 14.94 9.91
N GLY A 94 -30.87 13.94 10.44
CA GLY A 94 -31.36 13.04 11.49
C GLY A 94 -32.29 11.90 11.02
N LYS A 95 -32.56 11.78 9.72
CA LYS A 95 -33.35 10.66 9.15
C LYS A 95 -32.44 9.67 8.42
N PRO A 96 -32.68 8.35 8.54
CA PRO A 96 -31.93 7.36 7.77
C PRO A 96 -32.06 7.58 6.27
N LEU A 97 -30.92 7.73 5.59
CA LEU A 97 -30.82 7.82 4.15
C LEU A 97 -30.60 6.41 3.58
N ILE A 98 -31.64 5.82 3.00
CA ILE A 98 -31.56 4.46 2.43
C ILE A 98 -30.79 4.54 1.11
N LEU A 99 -29.61 3.93 1.07
CA LEU A 99 -28.74 3.89 -0.10
C LEU A 99 -28.87 2.56 -0.83
N ASN A 100 -28.72 2.59 -2.15
CA ASN A 100 -28.53 1.38 -2.95
C ASN A 100 -27.08 0.84 -2.78
N PRO A 101 -26.78 -0.41 -3.22
CA PRO A 101 -25.44 -1.00 -3.07
C PRO A 101 -24.28 -0.14 -3.59
N VAL A 102 -24.46 0.55 -4.71
CA VAL A 102 -23.42 1.37 -5.36
C VAL A 102 -23.21 2.68 -4.58
N GLN A 103 -24.29 3.34 -4.18
CA GLN A 103 -24.26 4.54 -3.34
C GLN A 103 -23.64 4.23 -1.97
N GLU A 104 -23.99 3.08 -1.39
CA GLU A 104 -23.46 2.62 -0.12
C GLU A 104 -21.95 2.37 -0.19
N GLU A 105 -21.45 1.75 -1.26
CA GLU A 105 -20.02 1.54 -1.49
C GLU A 105 -19.26 2.88 -1.50
N ILE A 106 -19.75 3.88 -2.25
CA ILE A 106 -19.14 5.21 -2.34
C ILE A 106 -19.17 5.93 -0.99
N ALA A 107 -20.31 5.88 -0.29
CA ALA A 107 -20.44 6.44 1.06
C ALA A 107 -19.46 5.79 2.06
N THR A 108 -19.24 4.48 1.91
CA THR A 108 -18.31 3.70 2.73
C THR A 108 -16.86 4.10 2.47
N PHE A 109 -16.46 4.35 1.22
CA PHE A 109 -15.13 4.87 0.90
C PHE A 109 -14.86 6.22 1.56
N TRP A 110 -15.83 7.13 1.51
CA TRP A 110 -15.71 8.41 2.20
C TRP A 110 -15.61 8.25 3.70
N ALA A 111 -16.48 7.43 4.30
CA ALA A 111 -16.48 7.15 5.73
C ALA A 111 -15.15 6.56 6.24
N GLN A 112 -14.48 5.71 5.45
CA GLN A 112 -13.16 5.18 5.77
C GLN A 112 -12.06 6.25 5.82
N ALA A 113 -12.21 7.32 5.03
CA ALA A 113 -11.24 8.40 4.94
C ALA A 113 -11.49 9.53 5.96
N LEU A 114 -12.68 9.58 6.57
CA LEU A 114 -13.02 10.60 7.57
C LEU A 114 -12.01 10.62 8.73
N GLY A 115 -11.65 11.82 9.18
CA GLY A 115 -10.67 12.03 10.23
C GLY A 115 -9.20 11.98 9.76
N THR A 116 -8.97 11.92 8.45
CA THR A 116 -7.63 12.08 7.86
C THR A 116 -7.48 13.44 7.17
N ASP A 117 -6.25 13.94 7.08
CA ASP A 117 -5.87 15.16 6.34
C ASP A 117 -6.34 15.13 4.87
N PHE A 118 -6.66 13.95 4.32
CA PHE A 118 -7.21 13.81 2.98
C PHE A 118 -8.60 14.43 2.88
N THR A 119 -9.48 14.15 3.85
CA THR A 119 -10.86 14.66 3.88
C THR A 119 -10.97 16.12 4.33
N GLU A 120 -9.89 16.70 4.86
CA GLU A 120 -9.82 18.12 5.20
C GLU A 120 -9.51 19.01 3.99
N LYS A 121 -8.92 18.44 2.93
CA LYS A 121 -8.60 19.19 1.70
C LYS A 121 -9.88 19.55 0.96
N GLU A 122 -10.08 20.85 0.73
CA GLU A 122 -11.24 21.38 0.03
C GLU A 122 -11.43 20.78 -1.37
N THR A 123 -10.35 20.59 -2.13
CA THR A 123 -10.42 19.97 -3.47
C THR A 123 -10.95 18.54 -3.43
N VAL A 124 -10.56 17.77 -2.41
CA VAL A 124 -11.03 16.39 -2.22
C VAL A 124 -12.51 16.38 -1.84
N ARG A 125 -12.90 17.26 -0.90
CA ARG A 125 -14.29 17.39 -0.47
C ARG A 125 -15.21 17.80 -1.62
N ASN A 126 -14.81 18.80 -2.41
CA ASN A 126 -15.61 19.32 -3.52
C ASN A 126 -15.78 18.28 -4.62
N ASN A 127 -14.70 17.59 -5.02
CA ASN A 127 -14.77 16.53 -6.01
C ASN A 127 -15.68 15.37 -5.53
N PHE A 128 -15.52 14.96 -4.28
CA PHE A 128 -16.36 13.90 -3.72
C PHE A 128 -17.82 14.32 -3.62
N GLU A 129 -18.11 15.54 -3.16
CA GLU A 129 -19.47 16.06 -3.06
C GLU A 129 -20.16 16.10 -4.43
N GLU A 130 -19.46 16.57 -5.47
CA GLU A 130 -19.98 16.58 -6.84
C GLU A 130 -20.32 15.16 -7.33
N GLU A 131 -19.37 14.23 -7.22
CA GLU A 131 -19.58 12.85 -7.68
C GLU A 131 -20.65 12.12 -6.86
N PHE A 132 -20.64 12.29 -5.54
CA PHE A 132 -21.58 11.62 -4.65
C PHE A 132 -23.01 12.13 -4.86
N LEU A 133 -23.21 13.44 -4.98
CA LEU A 133 -24.52 14.02 -5.29
C LEU A 133 -25.02 13.60 -6.69
N ALA A 134 -24.13 13.37 -7.65
CA ALA A 134 -24.50 12.89 -8.98
C ALA A 134 -25.00 11.44 -8.99
N VAL A 135 -24.55 10.60 -8.05
CA VAL A 135 -24.96 9.20 -7.91
C VAL A 135 -26.21 9.04 -7.02
N LEU A 136 -26.51 10.02 -6.16
CA LEU A 136 -27.71 10.03 -5.35
C LEU A 136 -28.97 10.36 -6.16
N ASP A 137 -30.09 9.77 -5.75
CA ASP A 137 -31.38 10.08 -6.36
C ASP A 137 -31.85 11.48 -5.96
N LYS A 138 -32.27 12.29 -6.94
CA LYS A 138 -32.73 13.67 -6.71
C LYS A 138 -33.89 13.77 -5.71
N GLU A 139 -34.69 12.71 -5.59
CA GLU A 139 -35.82 12.61 -4.66
C GLU A 139 -35.38 12.59 -3.19
N MET A 140 -34.14 12.21 -2.90
CA MET A 140 -33.59 12.18 -1.54
C MET A 140 -33.36 13.59 -0.96
N GLY A 141 -33.36 14.63 -1.80
CA GLY A 141 -33.31 16.03 -1.36
C GLY A 141 -31.98 16.46 -0.71
N VAL A 142 -30.91 15.66 -0.87
CA VAL A 142 -29.57 15.98 -0.41
C VAL A 142 -28.98 17.08 -1.30
N LYS A 143 -28.54 18.18 -0.68
CA LYS A 143 -27.95 19.32 -1.39
C LYS A 143 -26.47 19.52 -1.10
N SER A 144 -26.02 19.04 0.04
CA SER A 144 -24.62 19.15 0.43
C SER A 144 -24.20 17.94 1.24
N LEU A 145 -22.91 17.62 1.14
CA LEU A 145 -22.25 16.60 1.95
C LEU A 145 -22.38 16.89 3.45
N ASN A 146 -22.41 18.16 3.85
CA ASN A 146 -22.54 18.56 5.25
C ASN A 146 -23.92 18.24 5.84
N ASP A 147 -24.94 18.01 5.01
CA ASP A 147 -26.27 17.61 5.48
C ASP A 147 -26.34 16.10 5.83
N ILE A 148 -25.27 15.34 5.56
CA ILE A 148 -25.19 13.90 5.79
C ILE A 148 -24.21 13.62 6.92
N ASP A 149 -24.69 12.88 7.91
CA ASP A 149 -23.88 12.31 8.98
C ASP A 149 -23.51 10.86 8.65
N PHE A 150 -22.20 10.62 8.52
CA PHE A 150 -21.60 9.34 8.19
C PHE A 150 -21.16 8.55 9.44
N ASP A 151 -21.30 9.09 10.65
CA ASP A 151 -20.91 8.43 11.91
C ASP A 151 -21.45 6.99 12.06
N PRO A 152 -22.69 6.65 11.64
CA PRO A 152 -23.16 5.27 11.69
C PRO A 152 -22.29 4.30 10.89
N ILE A 153 -21.84 4.72 9.70
CA ILE A 153 -20.98 3.91 8.83
C ILE A 153 -19.57 3.82 9.43
N VAL A 154 -19.03 4.93 9.94
CA VAL A 154 -17.71 4.94 10.60
C VAL A 154 -17.68 3.95 11.76
N LYS A 155 -18.68 3.96 12.65
CA LYS A 155 -18.81 3.01 13.76
C LYS A 155 -18.89 1.57 13.29
N HIS A 156 -19.60 1.31 12.19
CA HIS A 156 -19.67 -0.02 11.59
C HIS A 156 -18.31 -0.49 11.08
N ILE A 157 -17.57 0.37 10.37
CA ILE A 157 -16.22 0.08 9.87
C ILE A 157 -15.26 -0.22 11.02
N GLU A 158 -15.29 0.59 12.08
CA GLU A 158 -14.46 0.38 13.27
C GLU A 158 -14.77 -0.95 13.95
N LYS A 159 -16.05 -1.27 14.16
CA LYS A 159 -16.48 -2.57 14.71
C LYS A 159 -16.00 -3.74 13.85
N THR A 160 -16.21 -3.68 12.54
CA THR A 160 -15.76 -4.73 11.59
C THR A 160 -14.23 -4.88 11.60
N ARG A 161 -13.50 -3.77 11.76
CA ARG A 161 -12.03 -3.78 11.89
C ARG A 161 -11.58 -4.43 13.20
N GLU A 162 -12.25 -4.14 14.32
CA GLU A 162 -11.98 -4.76 15.61
C GLU A 162 -12.25 -6.27 15.57
N GLU A 163 -13.39 -6.68 15.01
CA GLU A 163 -13.73 -8.09 14.81
C GLU A 163 -12.67 -8.80 13.95
N ARG A 164 -12.23 -8.19 12.85
CA ARG A 164 -11.13 -8.71 12.01
C ARG A 164 -9.82 -8.84 12.78
N ASN A 165 -9.49 -7.85 13.60
CA ASN A 165 -8.27 -7.87 14.39
C ASN A 165 -8.32 -8.91 15.51
N ASN A 166 -9.50 -9.22 16.04
CA ASN A 166 -9.70 -10.19 17.11
C ASN A 166 -9.78 -11.66 16.63
N ARG A 167 -9.83 -11.93 15.32
CA ARG A 167 -9.87 -13.31 14.79
C ARG A 167 -8.67 -14.16 15.24
N PRO A 168 -8.85 -15.47 15.47
CA PRO A 168 -7.79 -16.38 15.87
C PRO A 168 -6.67 -16.49 14.82
N ARG A 169 -5.47 -16.83 15.29
CA ARG A 169 -4.27 -16.93 14.43
C ARG A 169 -4.41 -18.00 13.35
N GLU A 170 -5.10 -19.10 13.63
CA GLU A 170 -5.30 -20.20 12.68
C GLU A 170 -6.19 -19.79 11.50
N GLU A 171 -7.30 -19.10 11.77
CA GLU A 171 -8.20 -18.59 10.74
C GLU A 171 -7.50 -17.57 9.84
N LYS A 172 -6.78 -16.62 10.44
CA LYS A 172 -5.96 -15.64 9.70
C LYS A 172 -4.88 -16.31 8.85
N LYS A 173 -4.30 -17.42 9.32
CA LYS A 173 -3.30 -18.19 8.58
C LYS A 173 -3.94 -18.90 7.38
N ARG A 174 -5.09 -19.53 7.56
CA ARG A 174 -5.85 -20.20 6.50
C ARG A 174 -6.26 -19.23 5.39
N GLU A 175 -6.82 -18.07 5.75
CA GLU A 175 -7.23 -17.03 4.77
C GLU A 175 -6.04 -16.50 3.96
N ARG A 176 -4.87 -16.34 4.60
CA ARG A 176 -3.63 -15.94 3.90
C ARG A 176 -3.15 -17.02 2.93
N GLU A 177 -3.17 -18.29 3.32
CA GLU A 177 -2.75 -19.41 2.46
C GLU A 177 -3.69 -19.58 1.26
N GLU A 178 -5.00 -19.44 1.45
CA GLU A 178 -5.98 -19.47 0.37
C GLU A 178 -5.77 -18.31 -0.61
N ASN A 179 -5.61 -17.09 -0.11
CA ASN A 179 -5.32 -15.94 -0.96
C ASN A 179 -3.99 -16.07 -1.71
N ALA A 180 -2.94 -16.60 -1.07
CA ALA A 180 -1.65 -16.84 -1.71
C ALA A 180 -1.73 -17.89 -2.83
N LYS A 181 -2.56 -18.92 -2.68
CA LYS A 181 -2.82 -19.91 -3.74
C LYS A 181 -3.51 -19.28 -4.94
N LEU A 182 -4.50 -18.42 -4.70
CA LEU A 182 -5.17 -17.68 -5.76
C LEU A 182 -4.21 -16.72 -6.48
N ASP A 183 -3.36 -16.01 -5.73
CA ASP A 183 -2.38 -15.07 -6.30
C ASP A 183 -1.27 -15.77 -7.07
N ALA A 184 -0.88 -17.00 -6.69
CA ALA A 184 0.21 -17.73 -7.34
C ALA A 184 0.01 -17.88 -8.86
N HIS A 185 -1.25 -18.03 -9.31
CA HIS A 185 -1.58 -18.12 -10.73
C HIS A 185 -1.28 -16.83 -11.50
N PHE A 186 -1.53 -15.66 -10.89
CA PHE A 186 -1.37 -14.35 -11.53
C PHE A 186 -0.02 -13.69 -11.23
N ARG A 187 0.81 -14.32 -10.39
CA ARG A 187 2.07 -13.77 -9.86
C ARG A 187 3.17 -13.63 -10.91
N TYR A 188 3.15 -14.48 -11.95
CA TYR A 188 4.22 -14.62 -12.94
C TYR A 188 3.68 -14.61 -14.37
N CYS A 189 4.54 -14.17 -15.29
CA CYS A 189 4.41 -14.23 -16.75
C CYS A 189 5.70 -14.79 -17.34
#